data_AF-A0A553RHV9-F1
#
_entry.id   AF-A0A553RHV9-F1
#
_cell.length_a   1.000
_cell.length_b   1.000
_cell.length_c   1.000
_cell.angle_alpha   90.00
_cell.angle_beta   90.00
_cell.angle_gamma   90.00
#
_symmetry.space_group_name_H-M   'P 1'
#
loop_
_entity.id
_entity.type
_entity.pdbx_description
1 polymer ?
#
loop_
_entity_poly.entity_id
_entity_poly.type
_entity_poly.pdbx_seq_one_letter_code
_entity_poly.pdbx_strand_id
1 'polypeptide(L)'
;MITSRTRDCKASRDLTLRLLGRKRKEEKTANMADRLTQLQDAVNSLADQFCNAIGVLQQCAPPASFSNIQTAINKDQPSNPTEEYAQLFAALIARTAKDVDVLIDSLPSEESTAALQAASLRQLEEENQEAASRLEEVVYRGSLLLERIQSALADIAQSQLRTRSGCQNTTPDS
;
A
#
# COMPACT_ATOMS: atom_id res chain seq x y z
N MET A 1 22.93 21.57 33.43
CA MET A 1 23.23 20.35 32.61
C MET A 1 22.02 19.42 32.40
N ILE A 2 20.86 19.63 33.06
CA ILE A 2 19.69 18.74 32.93
C ILE A 2 18.77 19.13 31.74
N THR A 3 18.85 20.38 31.29
CA THR A 3 18.00 20.97 30.23
C THR A 3 18.34 20.54 28.80
N SER A 4 19.49 19.88 28.58
CA SER A 4 19.91 19.44 27.24
C SER A 4 19.34 18.06 26.91
N ARG A 5 19.35 17.13 27.88
CA ARG A 5 18.82 15.75 27.69
C ARG A 5 17.31 15.71 27.44
N THR A 6 16.55 16.68 27.94
CA THR A 6 15.10 16.77 27.71
C THR A 6 14.74 17.26 26.32
N ARG A 7 15.63 17.98 25.61
CA ARG A 7 15.39 18.43 24.23
C ARG A 7 15.55 17.31 23.22
N ASP A 8 16.59 16.48 23.38
CA ASP A 8 16.84 15.33 22.51
C ASP A 8 15.72 14.29 22.57
N CYS A 9 15.17 14.02 23.76
CA CYS A 9 14.06 13.07 23.91
C CYS A 9 12.74 13.60 23.29
N LYS A 10 12.54 14.93 23.27
CA LYS A 10 11.36 15.55 22.65
C LYS A 10 11.44 15.52 21.12
N ALA A 11 12.63 15.79 20.55
CA ALA A 11 12.86 15.72 19.10
C ALA A 11 12.70 14.29 18.54
N SER A 12 13.15 13.27 19.28
CA SER A 12 13.01 11.86 18.89
C SER A 12 11.54 11.38 18.88
N ARG A 13 10.73 11.82 19.85
CA ARG A 13 9.29 11.52 19.89
C ARG A 13 8.53 12.23 18.77
N ASP A 14 8.94 13.45 18.43
CA ASP A 14 8.32 14.24 17.36
C ASP A 14 8.62 13.65 15.97
N LEU A 15 9.85 13.17 15.74
CA LEU A 15 10.23 12.45 14.53
C LEU A 15 9.46 11.12 14.36
N THR A 16 9.23 10.40 15.46
CA THR A 16 8.47 9.14 15.46
C THR A 16 6.99 9.36 15.12
N LEU A 17 6.37 10.42 15.66
CA LEU A 17 5.00 10.80 15.32
C LEU A 17 4.86 11.26 13.86
N ARG A 18 5.86 11.99 13.32
CA ARG A 18 5.88 12.44 11.92
C ARG A 18 6.06 11.29 10.93
N LEU A 19 6.91 10.30 11.24
CA LEU A 19 7.08 9.08 10.43
C LEU A 19 5.80 8.22 10.38
N LEU A 20 5.09 8.09 11.50
CA LEU A 20 3.78 7.44 11.56
C LEU A 20 2.69 8.21 10.78
N GLY A 21 2.79 9.53 10.72
CA GLY A 21 1.94 10.38 9.88
C GLY A 21 2.20 10.20 8.38
N ARG A 22 3.49 10.10 7.99
CA ARG A 22 3.94 9.91 6.60
C ARG A 22 3.50 8.55 6.02
N LYS A 23 3.70 7.45 6.76
CA LYS A 23 3.22 6.12 6.35
C LYS A 23 1.71 6.10 6.11
N ARG A 24 0.94 6.84 6.92
CA ARG A 24 -0.52 6.97 6.75
C ARG A 24 -0.95 7.76 5.52
N LYS A 25 -0.09 8.61 4.93
CA LYS A 25 -0.44 9.45 3.77
C LYS A 25 -0.09 8.79 2.43
N GLU A 26 1.05 8.09 2.35
CA GLU A 26 1.45 7.32 1.14
C GLU A 26 0.50 6.15 0.87
N GLU A 27 0.07 5.43 1.91
CA GLU A 27 -0.94 4.37 1.80
C GLU A 27 -2.26 4.91 1.25
N LYS A 28 -2.65 6.15 1.57
CA LYS A 28 -3.94 6.72 1.15
C LYS A 28 -4.03 7.10 -0.33
N THR A 29 -2.93 7.48 -0.98
CA THR A 29 -2.95 7.92 -2.40
C THR A 29 -2.81 6.77 -3.38
N ALA A 30 -2.00 5.74 -3.07
CA ALA A 30 -2.02 4.49 -3.83
C ALA A 30 -3.39 3.80 -3.73
N ASN A 31 -4.02 3.88 -2.55
CA ASN A 31 -5.36 3.37 -2.31
C ASN A 31 -6.43 4.15 -3.12
N MET A 32 -6.25 5.44 -3.47
CA MET A 32 -7.22 6.17 -4.31
C MET A 32 -7.41 5.55 -5.69
N ALA A 33 -6.31 5.43 -6.45
CA ALA A 33 -6.36 4.97 -7.83
C ALA A 33 -6.74 3.49 -7.89
N ASP A 34 -6.25 2.71 -6.94
CA ASP A 34 -6.58 1.30 -6.77
C ASP A 34 -8.07 1.10 -6.44
N ARG A 35 -8.62 1.86 -5.48
CA ARG A 35 -10.05 1.74 -5.09
C ARG A 35 -11.01 2.24 -6.16
N LEU A 36 -10.66 3.31 -6.87
CA LEU A 36 -11.49 3.79 -7.97
C LEU A 36 -11.52 2.79 -9.14
N THR A 37 -10.40 2.10 -9.41
CA THR A 37 -10.34 1.03 -10.42
C THR A 37 -11.14 -0.19 -9.96
N GLN A 38 -10.96 -0.62 -8.71
CA GLN A 38 -11.74 -1.72 -8.12
C GLN A 38 -13.25 -1.43 -8.11
N LEU A 39 -13.65 -0.20 -7.84
CA LEU A 39 -15.06 0.21 -7.89
C LEU A 39 -15.63 0.09 -9.31
N GLN A 40 -14.86 0.51 -10.33
CA GLN A 40 -15.27 0.34 -11.73
C GLN A 40 -15.43 -1.14 -12.09
N ASP A 41 -14.47 -1.98 -11.71
CA ASP A 41 -14.53 -3.43 -11.98
C ASP A 41 -15.71 -4.09 -11.26
N ALA A 42 -15.99 -3.71 -10.01
CA ALA A 42 -17.10 -4.24 -9.22
C ALA A 42 -18.45 -3.84 -9.81
N VAL A 43 -18.61 -2.59 -10.26
CA VAL A 43 -19.82 -2.11 -10.92
C VAL A 43 -20.03 -2.81 -12.27
N ASN A 44 -18.95 -2.99 -13.06
CA ASN A 44 -19.04 -3.70 -14.33
C ASN A 44 -19.44 -5.18 -14.12
N SER A 45 -18.83 -5.84 -13.14
CA SER A 45 -19.19 -7.20 -12.74
C SER A 45 -20.64 -7.31 -12.26
N LEU A 46 -21.14 -6.31 -11.52
CA LEU A 46 -22.55 -6.25 -11.10
C LEU A 46 -23.49 -6.17 -12.30
N ALA A 47 -23.16 -5.35 -13.31
CA ALA A 47 -23.94 -5.26 -14.54
C ALA A 47 -23.94 -6.58 -15.31
N ASP A 48 -22.79 -7.26 -15.43
CA ASP A 48 -22.69 -8.58 -16.06
C ASP A 48 -23.55 -9.62 -15.33
N GLN A 49 -23.55 -9.60 -13.99
CA GLN A 49 -24.40 -10.49 -13.19
C GLN A 49 -25.89 -10.27 -13.46
N PHE A 50 -26.35 -9.02 -13.58
CA PHE A 50 -27.74 -8.72 -13.94
C PHE A 50 -28.09 -9.24 -15.34
N CYS A 51 -27.25 -8.99 -16.34
CA CYS A 51 -27.47 -9.48 -17.70
C CYS A 51 -27.54 -11.02 -17.76
N ASN A 52 -26.61 -11.69 -17.09
CA ASN A 52 -26.58 -13.16 -17.03
C ASN A 52 -27.79 -13.72 -16.28
N ALA A 53 -28.16 -13.12 -15.16
CA ALA A 53 -29.33 -13.52 -14.37
C ALA A 53 -30.62 -13.41 -15.20
N ILE A 54 -30.83 -12.27 -15.86
CA ILE A 54 -32.01 -12.04 -16.71
C ILE A 54 -32.04 -13.06 -17.85
N GLY A 55 -30.92 -13.28 -18.53
CA GLY A 55 -30.84 -14.24 -19.65
C GLY A 55 -31.20 -15.66 -19.22
N VAL A 56 -30.60 -16.16 -18.14
CA VAL A 56 -30.88 -17.52 -17.63
C VAL A 56 -32.31 -17.65 -17.10
N LEU A 57 -32.81 -16.66 -16.35
CA LEU A 57 -34.16 -16.71 -15.81
C LEU A 57 -35.22 -16.65 -16.91
N GLN A 58 -35.00 -15.90 -17.98
CA GLN A 58 -35.90 -15.88 -19.15
C GLN A 58 -35.87 -17.21 -19.91
N GLN A 59 -34.69 -17.82 -20.08
CA GLN A 59 -34.56 -19.12 -20.75
C GLN A 59 -35.27 -20.24 -19.98
N CYS A 60 -35.21 -20.19 -18.65
CA CYS A 60 -35.83 -21.18 -17.76
C CYS A 60 -37.25 -20.78 -17.31
N ALA A 61 -37.81 -19.68 -17.83
CA ALA A 61 -39.14 -19.24 -17.44
C ALA A 61 -40.21 -20.21 -17.96
N PRO A 62 -41.11 -20.74 -17.11
CA PRO A 62 -42.21 -21.56 -17.59
C PRO A 62 -43.16 -20.71 -18.45
N PRO A 63 -43.77 -21.29 -19.49
CA PRO A 63 -44.76 -20.59 -20.29
C PRO A 63 -45.94 -20.16 -19.40
N ALA A 64 -46.31 -18.88 -19.49
CA ALA A 64 -47.43 -18.34 -18.72
C ALA A 64 -48.72 -19.10 -19.07
N SER A 65 -49.35 -19.72 -18.07
CA SER A 65 -50.66 -20.36 -18.25
C SER A 65 -51.77 -19.35 -17.99
N PHE A 66 -52.58 -19.07 -19.01
CA PHE A 66 -53.82 -18.31 -18.84
C PHE A 66 -54.87 -19.22 -18.20
N SER A 67 -55.54 -18.75 -17.14
CA SER A 67 -56.55 -19.53 -16.39
C SER A 67 -57.69 -20.07 -17.25
N ASN A 68 -57.92 -19.48 -18.43
CA ASN A 68 -59.06 -19.78 -19.29
C ASN A 68 -58.80 -20.90 -20.31
N ILE A 69 -57.56 -21.41 -20.42
CA ILE A 69 -57.13 -22.46 -21.39
C ILE A 69 -56.50 -23.66 -20.66
N GLN A 70 -56.92 -23.93 -19.41
CA GLN A 70 -56.37 -25.05 -18.64
C GLN A 70 -57.01 -26.39 -19.07
N THR A 71 -56.74 -26.82 -20.30
CA THR A 71 -57.03 -28.20 -20.74
C THR A 71 -55.78 -29.06 -20.52
N ALA A 72 -55.77 -29.80 -19.40
CA ALA A 72 -55.22 -31.15 -19.26
C ALA A 72 -53.80 -31.53 -19.77
N ILE A 73 -52.89 -30.61 -20.11
CA ILE A 73 -51.57 -31.00 -20.68
C ILE A 73 -50.40 -31.00 -19.67
N ASN A 74 -50.45 -30.28 -18.54
CA ASN A 74 -49.25 -30.06 -17.70
C ASN A 74 -49.37 -30.61 -16.27
N LYS A 75 -49.56 -31.92 -16.08
CA LYS A 75 -49.54 -32.53 -14.73
C LYS A 75 -48.20 -33.15 -14.32
N ASP A 76 -47.22 -33.24 -15.23
CA ASP A 76 -45.91 -33.88 -15.00
C ASP A 76 -44.74 -32.99 -15.45
N GLN A 77 -44.77 -31.69 -15.12
CA GLN A 77 -43.58 -30.86 -15.33
C GLN A 77 -42.64 -31.01 -14.12
N PRO A 78 -41.38 -31.43 -14.31
CA PRO A 78 -40.40 -31.51 -13.23
C PRO A 78 -40.22 -30.13 -12.58
N SER A 79 -39.87 -30.12 -11.29
CA SER A 79 -39.54 -28.91 -10.52
C SER A 79 -38.59 -28.01 -11.32
N ASN A 80 -39.09 -26.87 -11.78
CA ASN A 80 -38.29 -25.95 -12.59
C ASN A 80 -37.15 -25.39 -11.73
N PRO A 81 -35.88 -25.52 -12.14
CA PRO A 81 -34.72 -25.03 -11.37
C PRO A 81 -34.65 -23.50 -11.32
N THR A 82 -35.62 -22.79 -11.90
CA THR A 82 -35.71 -21.32 -11.97
C THR A 82 -35.65 -20.66 -10.60
N GLU A 83 -36.23 -21.27 -9.57
CA GLU A 83 -36.22 -20.72 -8.21
C GLU A 83 -34.83 -20.82 -7.56
N GLU A 84 -34.10 -21.91 -7.80
CA GLU A 84 -32.72 -22.09 -7.33
C GLU A 84 -31.77 -21.12 -8.03
N TYR A 85 -31.91 -20.95 -9.35
CA TYR A 85 -31.16 -19.94 -10.11
C TYR A 85 -31.47 -18.52 -9.64
N ALA A 86 -32.74 -18.20 -9.39
CA ALA A 86 -33.14 -16.88 -8.88
C ALA A 86 -32.50 -16.58 -7.52
N GLN A 87 -32.48 -17.55 -6.61
CA GLN A 87 -31.82 -17.41 -5.31
C GLN A 87 -30.30 -17.27 -5.44
N LEU A 88 -29.66 -18.05 -6.31
CA LEU A 88 -28.21 -17.94 -6.58
C LEU A 88 -27.84 -16.55 -7.12
N PHE A 89 -28.55 -16.07 -8.13
CA PHE A 89 -28.30 -14.74 -8.71
C PHE A 89 -28.61 -13.62 -7.71
N ALA A 90 -29.69 -13.74 -6.93
CA ALA A 90 -30.01 -12.77 -5.89
C ALA A 90 -28.89 -12.68 -4.84
N ALA A 91 -28.32 -13.82 -4.42
CA ALA A 91 -27.21 -13.84 -3.46
C ALA A 91 -25.93 -13.22 -4.04
N LEU A 92 -25.60 -13.51 -5.30
CA LEU A 92 -24.44 -12.94 -6.00
C LEU A 92 -24.57 -11.43 -6.15
N ILE A 93 -25.71 -10.96 -6.67
CA ILE A 93 -26.00 -9.54 -6.89
C ILE A 93 -25.98 -8.79 -5.56
N ALA A 94 -26.65 -9.31 -4.51
CA ALA A 94 -26.69 -8.65 -3.21
C ALA A 94 -25.30 -8.55 -2.57
N ARG A 95 -24.47 -9.59 -2.71
CA ARG A 95 -23.09 -9.56 -2.24
C ARG A 95 -22.25 -8.54 -3.01
N THR A 96 -22.27 -8.57 -4.34
CA THR A 96 -21.49 -7.64 -5.16
C THR A 96 -21.95 -6.20 -4.97
N ALA A 97 -23.25 -5.94 -4.81
CA ALA A 97 -23.76 -4.63 -4.43
C ALA A 97 -23.22 -4.19 -3.05
N LYS A 98 -23.12 -5.10 -2.09
CA LYS A 98 -22.54 -4.78 -0.79
C LYS A 98 -21.04 -4.50 -0.87
N ASP A 99 -20.31 -5.22 -1.71
CA ASP A 99 -18.89 -4.98 -1.98
C ASP A 99 -18.70 -3.59 -2.61
N VAL A 100 -19.59 -3.16 -3.51
CA VAL A 100 -19.63 -1.80 -4.08
C VAL A 100 -19.83 -0.75 -2.97
N ASP A 101 -20.78 -0.93 -2.06
CA ASP A 101 -20.99 -0.01 -0.93
C ASP A 101 -19.72 0.14 -0.06
N VAL A 102 -19.08 -0.98 0.27
CA VAL A 102 -17.84 -0.96 1.07
C VAL A 102 -16.72 -0.24 0.31
N LEU A 103 -16.62 -0.43 -1.00
CA LEU A 103 -15.65 0.28 -1.83
C LEU A 103 -15.91 1.79 -1.82
N ILE A 104 -17.17 2.23 -1.94
CA ILE A 104 -17.57 3.63 -1.85
C ILE A 104 -17.19 4.22 -0.48
N ASP A 105 -17.53 3.54 0.61
CA ASP A 105 -17.20 3.99 1.97
C ASP A 105 -15.68 4.03 2.24
N SER A 106 -14.91 3.21 1.51
CA SER A 106 -13.46 3.18 1.58
C SER A 106 -12.76 4.24 0.73
N LEU A 107 -13.52 4.94 -0.14
CA LEU A 107 -12.97 6.06 -0.89
C LEU A 107 -12.54 7.15 0.10
N PRO A 108 -11.36 7.74 -0.08
CA PRO A 108 -10.92 8.83 0.77
C PRO A 108 -11.82 10.04 0.59
N SER A 109 -12.04 10.74 1.69
CA SER A 109 -13.00 11.82 1.83
C SER A 109 -12.79 12.96 0.84
N GLU A 110 -13.88 13.45 0.23
CA GLU A 110 -13.92 14.64 -0.65
C GLU A 110 -13.50 15.94 0.04
N GLU A 111 -13.34 15.96 1.37
CA GLU A 111 -12.87 17.14 2.13
C GLU A 111 -11.43 17.56 1.76
N SER A 112 -10.75 16.72 0.99
CA SER A 112 -9.47 16.98 0.35
C SER A 112 -9.63 17.94 -0.84
N THR A 113 -10.06 19.18 -0.59
CA THR A 113 -10.04 20.24 -1.61
C THR A 113 -8.64 20.32 -2.23
N ALA A 114 -8.55 20.56 -3.54
CA ALA A 114 -7.27 20.61 -4.26
C ALA A 114 -6.24 21.55 -3.59
N ALA A 115 -6.73 22.61 -2.92
CA ALA A 115 -5.93 23.51 -2.11
C ALA A 115 -5.31 22.86 -0.86
N LEU A 116 -6.07 22.07 -0.10
CA LEU A 116 -5.57 21.32 1.05
C LEU A 116 -4.61 20.20 0.63
N GLN A 117 -4.85 19.56 -0.51
CA GLN A 117 -3.93 18.58 -1.10
C GLN A 117 -2.60 19.23 -1.49
N ALA A 118 -2.65 20.36 -2.19
CA ALA A 118 -1.47 21.11 -2.59
C ALA A 118 -0.66 21.60 -1.37
N ALA A 119 -1.36 22.09 -0.33
CA ALA A 119 -0.71 22.48 0.92
C ALA A 119 -0.04 21.29 1.62
N SER A 120 -0.73 20.15 1.70
CA SER A 120 -0.17 18.92 2.26
C SER A 120 1.01 18.39 1.45
N LEU A 121 0.98 18.50 0.11
CA LEU A 121 2.09 18.12 -0.77
C LEU A 121 3.32 19.00 -0.54
N ARG A 122 3.14 20.33 -0.50
CA ARG A 122 4.24 21.26 -0.20
C ARG A 122 4.89 20.97 1.15
N GLN A 123 4.07 20.70 2.18
CA GLN A 123 4.60 20.32 3.49
C GLN A 123 5.40 19.01 3.40
N LEU A 124 4.89 18.01 2.67
CA LEU A 124 5.57 16.73 2.46
C LEU A 124 6.89 16.88 1.71
N GLU A 125 6.97 17.77 0.72
CA GLU A 125 8.18 18.08 -0.02
C GLU A 125 9.23 18.76 0.88
N GLU A 126 8.82 19.74 1.69
CA GLU A 126 9.69 20.43 2.63
C GLU A 126 10.25 19.45 3.68
N GLU A 127 9.38 18.61 4.27
CA GLU A 127 9.80 17.55 5.19
C GLU A 127 10.71 16.51 4.53
N ASN A 128 10.65 16.35 3.20
CA ASN A 128 11.49 15.41 2.46
C ASN A 128 12.88 16.02 2.25
N GLN A 129 12.90 17.29 1.86
CA GLN A 129 14.12 18.05 1.69
C GLN A 129 14.91 18.15 3.00
N GLU A 130 14.22 18.42 4.12
CA GLU A 130 14.85 18.45 5.44
C GLU A 130 15.44 17.07 5.82
N ALA A 131 14.68 15.99 5.59
CA ALA A 131 15.15 14.64 5.88
C ALA A 131 16.35 14.25 5.00
N ALA A 132 16.34 14.62 3.72
CA ALA A 132 17.44 14.39 2.79
C ALA A 132 18.70 15.15 3.21
N SER A 133 18.57 16.42 3.61
CA SER A 133 19.72 17.22 4.09
C SER A 133 20.33 16.62 5.37
N ARG A 134 19.49 16.15 6.30
CA ARG A 134 19.97 15.45 7.50
C ARG A 134 20.69 14.16 7.16
N LEU A 135 20.18 13.40 6.19
CA LEU A 135 20.83 12.19 5.71
C LEU A 135 22.20 12.49 5.09
N GLU A 136 22.28 13.53 4.25
CA GLU A 136 23.53 13.97 3.63
C GLU A 136 24.58 14.37 4.68
N GLU A 137 24.18 15.10 5.72
CA GLU A 137 25.08 15.46 6.81
C GLU A 137 25.64 14.22 7.53
N VAL A 138 24.77 13.25 7.83
CA VAL A 138 25.17 12.01 8.50
C VAL A 138 26.10 11.19 7.61
N VAL A 139 25.81 11.08 6.32
CA VAL A 139 26.66 10.38 5.35
C VAL A 139 28.02 11.07 5.26
N TYR A 140 28.07 12.40 5.14
CA TYR A 140 29.31 13.17 5.08
C TYR A 140 30.19 12.94 6.32
N ARG A 141 29.59 13.04 7.52
CA ARG A 141 30.30 12.76 8.78
C ARG A 141 30.80 11.31 8.83
N GLY A 142 30.00 10.37 8.34
CA GLY A 142 30.37 8.96 8.22
C GLY A 142 31.57 8.74 7.30
N SER A 143 31.59 9.38 6.13
CA SER A 143 32.71 9.32 5.17
C SER A 143 34.00 9.86 5.75
N LEU A 144 33.96 11.01 6.44
CA LEU A 144 35.13 11.60 7.08
C LEU A 144 35.69 10.69 8.19
N LEU A 145 34.82 10.07 8.98
CA LEU A 145 35.24 9.11 10.00
C LEU A 145 35.89 7.87 9.38
N LEU A 146 35.30 7.35 8.29
CA LEU A 146 35.84 6.21 7.57
C LEU A 146 37.24 6.51 7.00
N GLU A 147 37.43 7.69 6.40
CA GLU A 147 38.72 8.14 5.87
C GLU A 147 39.80 8.20 6.97
N ARG A 148 39.45 8.73 8.15
CA ARG A 148 40.36 8.76 9.31
C ARG A 148 40.74 7.36 9.79
N ILE A 149 39.79 6.42 9.81
CA ILE A 149 40.05 5.02 10.17
C ILE A 149 40.98 4.39 9.13
N GLN A 150 40.73 4.60 7.84
CA GLN A 150 41.58 4.08 6.76
C GLN A 150 43.00 4.64 6.85
N SER A 151 43.17 5.93 7.12
CA SER A 151 44.48 6.55 7.32
C SER A 151 45.22 5.93 8.52
N ALA A 152 44.55 5.80 9.66
CA ALA A 152 45.16 5.19 10.84
C ALA A 152 45.56 3.73 10.60
N LEU A 153 44.74 2.95 9.87
CA LEU A 153 45.08 1.58 9.48
C LEU A 153 46.28 1.54 8.53
N ALA A 154 46.37 2.47 7.58
CA ALA A 154 47.51 2.59 6.68
C ALA A 154 48.80 2.93 7.44
N ASP A 155 48.74 3.85 8.40
CA ASP A 155 49.87 4.24 9.25
C ASP A 155 50.35 3.05 10.10
N ILE A 156 49.42 2.29 10.69
CA ILE A 156 49.75 1.07 11.43
C ILE A 156 50.44 0.07 10.50
N ALA A 157 49.88 -0.19 9.32
CA ALA A 157 50.45 -1.14 8.37
C ALA A 157 51.88 -0.72 7.93
N GLN A 158 52.10 0.56 7.65
CA GLN A 158 53.42 1.10 7.30
C GLN A 158 54.40 1.02 8.47
N SER A 159 53.96 1.33 9.70
CA SER A 159 54.79 1.21 10.89
C SER A 159 55.23 -0.23 11.11
N GLN A 160 54.35 -1.21 10.93
CA GLN A 160 54.68 -2.64 11.06
C GLN A 160 55.68 -3.09 9.99
N LEU A 161 55.52 -2.63 8.75
CA LEU A 161 56.49 -2.88 7.67
C LEU A 161 57.87 -2.28 7.98
N ARG A 162 57.93 -1.04 8.47
CA ARG A 162 59.18 -0.36 8.85
C ARG A 162 59.90 -1.05 10.00
N THR A 163 59.20 -1.45 11.06
CA THR A 163 59.82 -2.18 12.18
C THR A 163 60.40 -3.51 11.70
N ARG A 164 59.69 -4.21 10.81
CA ARG A 164 60.16 -5.49 10.24
C ARG A 164 61.36 -5.34 9.31
N SER A 165 61.43 -4.25 8.53
CA SER A 165 62.55 -3.98 7.63
C SER A 165 63.76 -3.33 8.32
N GLY A 166 63.55 -2.55 9.38
CA GLY A 166 64.63 -2.01 10.23
C GLY A 166 65.40 -3.07 11.02
N CYS A 167 64.75 -4.18 11.40
CA CYS A 167 65.42 -5.31 12.07
C CYS A 167 66.28 -6.19 11.13
N GLN A 168 66.28 -5.98 9.81
CA GLN A 168 67.02 -6.81 8.85
C GLN A 168 68.42 -6.27 8.49
N ASN A 169 68.83 -5.09 8.98
CA ASN A 169 70.07 -4.42 8.56
C ASN A 169 71.22 -4.41 9.59
N THR A 170 71.16 -5.23 10.64
CA THR A 170 72.29 -5.36 11.59
C THR A 170 72.67 -6.82 11.82
N THR A 171 73.31 -7.45 10.83
CA THR A 171 74.30 -8.50 11.11
C THR A 171 75.67 -7.83 11.14
N PRO A 172 76.36 -7.74 12.29
CA PRO A 172 77.77 -7.36 12.30
C PRO A 172 78.56 -8.54 11.73
N ASP A 173 79.21 -8.28 10.60
CA ASP A 173 80.23 -9.14 10.01
C ASP A 173 81.51 -8.98 10.84
N SER A 174 81.91 -10.03 11.57
CA SER A 174 83.24 -10.22 12.18
C SER A 174 83.41 -11.68 12.62
#